data_AF-A0A924XY41-F1
#
_entry.id   AF-A0A924XY41-F1
#
_cell.length_a   1.000
_cell.length_b   1.000
_cell.length_c   1.000
_cell.angle_alpha   90.00
_cell.angle_beta   90.00
_cell.angle_gamma   90.00
#
_symmetry.space_group_name_H-M   'P 1'
#
loop_
_entity.id
_entity.type
_entity.pdbx_description
1 polymer ?
#
loop_
_entity_poly.entity_id
_entity_poly.type
_entity_poly.pdbx_seq_one_letter_code
_entity_poly.pdbx_strand_id
1 'polypeptide(L)'
;ELGADMGFLAWREVGLNPYGNSVIVNAEFLAKNKPLVDRFVKVTQRAFAACVKDPKPCVQALIDANGALSFDNETVNWQLVEVLMSDKSSREVALGIHDDARMKADYELVRDYVGIDKPFDVKSTYTNEFLDRSIRMTK
;
A
#
# COMPACT_ATOMS: atom_id res chain seq x y z
N GLU A 1 -0.37 31.00 -5.03
CA GLU A 1 -0.38 30.03 -6.15
C GLU A 1 0.98 29.36 -6.20
N LEU A 2 1.03 28.07 -6.55
CA LEU A 2 2.29 27.36 -6.74
C LEU A 2 2.85 27.75 -8.12
N GLY A 3 4.18 27.91 -8.23
CA GLY A 3 4.83 28.38 -9.46
C GLY A 3 4.72 27.40 -10.64
N ALA A 4 5.07 27.87 -11.85
CA ALA A 4 5.01 27.08 -13.08
C ALA A 4 6.03 25.90 -13.13
N ASP A 5 6.96 25.84 -12.18
CA ASP A 5 8.02 24.83 -12.09
C ASP A 5 7.81 23.94 -10.84
N MET A 6 6.68 23.24 -10.83
CA MET A 6 6.33 22.29 -9.78
C MET A 6 6.93 20.91 -10.11
N GLY A 7 7.95 20.51 -9.35
CA GLY A 7 8.55 19.18 -9.43
C GLY A 7 7.85 18.14 -8.56
N PHE A 8 8.00 16.87 -8.93
CA PHE A 8 7.64 15.72 -8.09
C PHE A 8 8.92 15.11 -7.50
N LEU A 9 8.92 14.88 -6.18
CA LEU A 9 10.00 14.16 -5.49
C LEU A 9 9.37 13.01 -4.71
N ALA A 10 9.62 11.77 -5.14
CA ALA A 10 9.21 10.62 -4.33
C ALA A 10 10.14 10.54 -3.11
N TRP A 11 9.58 10.54 -1.90
CA TRP A 11 10.39 10.53 -0.67
C TRP A 11 11.41 9.37 -0.59
N ARG A 12 11.10 8.24 -1.24
CA ARG A 12 12.03 7.10 -1.35
C ARG A 12 13.35 7.45 -2.04
N GLU A 13 13.35 8.46 -2.92
CA GLU A 13 14.54 8.93 -3.65
C GLU A 13 15.50 9.70 -2.75
N VAL A 14 15.01 10.19 -1.61
CA VAL A 14 15.81 10.87 -0.57
C VAL A 14 15.93 10.05 0.71
N GLY A 15 15.67 8.74 0.63
CA GLY A 15 15.88 7.79 1.74
C GLY A 15 14.71 7.66 2.72
N LEU A 16 13.55 8.28 2.45
CA LEU A 16 12.35 8.18 3.29
C LEU A 16 11.28 7.35 2.59
N ASN A 17 11.13 6.08 2.96
CA ASN A 17 10.19 5.17 2.28
C ASN A 17 9.27 4.40 3.25
N PRO A 18 8.48 5.07 4.10
CA PRO A 18 7.58 4.38 5.00
C PRO A 18 6.44 3.67 4.27
N TYR A 19 5.92 2.59 4.85
CA TYR A 19 4.61 2.06 4.54
C TYR A 19 3.56 3.06 5.02
N GLY A 20 2.87 3.69 4.08
CA GLY A 20 1.75 4.58 4.35
C GLY A 20 0.45 3.79 4.50
N ASN A 21 -0.28 3.64 3.39
CA ASN A 21 -1.56 2.93 3.39
C ASN A 21 -1.35 1.42 3.57
N SER A 22 -1.93 0.88 4.65
CA SER A 22 -1.90 -0.54 4.99
C SER A 22 -3.29 -1.01 5.39
N VAL A 23 -3.60 -2.28 5.14
CA VAL A 23 -4.82 -2.92 5.65
C VAL A 23 -4.57 -3.35 7.08
N ILE A 24 -5.35 -2.80 8.02
CA ILE A 24 -5.25 -3.11 9.44
C ILE A 24 -6.45 -3.96 9.85
N VAL A 25 -6.20 -5.01 10.63
CA VAL A 25 -7.24 -5.87 11.19
C VAL A 25 -7.05 -6.02 12.69
N ASN A 26 -8.16 -6.03 13.44
CA ASN A 26 -8.14 -6.31 14.87
C ASN A 26 -7.61 -7.75 15.11
N ALA A 27 -6.67 -7.91 16.05
CA ALA A 27 -6.00 -9.18 16.30
C ALA A 27 -6.96 -10.29 16.77
N GLU A 28 -7.94 -9.96 17.61
CA GLU A 28 -8.94 -10.93 18.08
C GLU A 28 -9.87 -11.36 16.93
N PHE A 29 -10.30 -10.41 16.11
CA PHE A 29 -11.09 -10.70 14.91
C PHE A 29 -10.32 -11.61 13.95
N LEU A 30 -9.04 -11.30 13.70
CA LEU A 30 -8.17 -12.11 12.85
C LEU A 30 -8.07 -13.55 13.34
N ALA A 31 -7.81 -13.74 14.64
CA ALA A 31 -7.67 -15.06 15.25
C ALA A 31 -8.93 -15.93 15.06
N LYS A 32 -10.11 -15.32 15.16
CA LYS A 32 -11.40 -16.02 15.02
C LYS A 32 -11.86 -16.18 13.56
N ASN A 33 -11.37 -15.35 12.65
CA ASN A 33 -11.91 -15.23 11.28
C ASN A 33 -10.84 -15.39 10.18
N LYS A 34 -9.77 -16.16 10.42
CA LYS A 34 -8.69 -16.37 9.44
C LYS A 34 -9.17 -16.68 8.02
N PRO A 35 -10.14 -17.59 7.77
CA PRO A 35 -10.59 -17.88 6.41
C PRO A 35 -11.28 -16.69 5.73
N LEU A 36 -11.96 -15.83 6.49
CA LEU A 36 -12.59 -14.62 5.97
C LEU A 36 -11.53 -13.58 5.60
N VAL A 37 -10.53 -13.37 6.46
CA VAL A 37 -9.42 -12.45 6.21
C VAL A 37 -8.60 -12.91 5.01
N ASP A 38 -8.31 -14.21 4.90
CA ASP A 38 -7.61 -14.79 3.74
C ASP A 38 -8.33 -14.45 2.43
N ARG A 39 -9.65 -14.66 2.37
CA ARG A 39 -10.45 -14.32 1.19
C ARG A 39 -10.44 -12.82 0.91
N PHE A 40 -10.60 -11.99 1.95
CA PHE A 40 -10.58 -10.54 1.81
C PHE A 40 -9.24 -10.05 1.23
N VAL A 41 -8.12 -10.48 1.80
CA VAL A 41 -6.78 -10.10 1.33
C VAL A 41 -6.57 -10.53 -0.12
N LYS A 42 -6.91 -11.77 -0.47
CA LYS A 42 -6.75 -12.27 -1.85
C LYS A 42 -7.66 -11.58 -2.86
N VAL A 43 -8.90 -11.24 -2.50
CA VAL A 43 -9.80 -10.46 -3.37
C VAL A 43 -9.24 -9.06 -3.57
N THR A 44 -8.83 -8.39 -2.51
CA THR A 44 -8.22 -7.04 -2.58
C THR A 44 -6.96 -7.05 -3.43
N GLN A 45 -6.07 -8.02 -3.23
CA GLN A 45 -4.84 -8.16 -4.01
C GLN A 45 -5.12 -8.35 -5.52
N ARG A 46 -6.10 -9.20 -5.87
CA ARG A 46 -6.55 -9.36 -7.27
C ARG A 46 -7.17 -8.08 -7.84
N ALA A 47 -7.93 -7.34 -7.04
CA ALA A 47 -8.53 -6.08 -7.47
C ALA A 47 -7.46 -5.05 -7.83
N PHE A 48 -6.46 -4.83 -6.97
CA PHE A 48 -5.34 -3.94 -7.28
C PHE A 48 -4.55 -4.41 -8.50
N ALA A 49 -4.27 -5.71 -8.63
CA ALA A 49 -3.60 -6.24 -9.83
C ALA A 49 -4.42 -5.99 -11.12
N ALA A 50 -5.75 -6.10 -11.04
CA ALA A 50 -6.63 -5.77 -12.16
C ALA A 50 -6.57 -4.28 -12.50
N CYS A 51 -6.58 -3.38 -11.50
CA CYS A 51 -6.48 -1.94 -11.71
C CYS A 51 -5.14 -1.51 -12.30
N VAL A 52 -4.03 -2.18 -11.96
CA VAL A 52 -2.72 -1.94 -12.57
C VAL A 52 -2.70 -2.31 -14.06
N LYS A 53 -3.46 -3.36 -14.43
CA LYS A 53 -3.59 -3.81 -15.82
C LYS A 53 -4.52 -2.92 -16.63
N ASP A 54 -5.67 -2.57 -16.07
CA ASP A 54 -6.68 -1.71 -16.69
C ASP A 54 -7.32 -0.81 -15.61
N PRO A 55 -6.85 0.45 -15.48
CA PRO A 55 -7.28 1.33 -14.40
C PRO A 55 -8.67 1.93 -14.61
N LYS A 56 -9.14 2.02 -15.85
CA LYS A 56 -10.40 2.71 -16.20
C LYS A 56 -11.61 2.20 -15.40
N PRO A 57 -11.91 0.89 -15.32
CA PRO A 57 -13.03 0.40 -14.53
C PRO A 57 -12.85 0.67 -13.03
N CYS A 58 -11.62 0.70 -12.52
CA CYS A 58 -11.36 0.97 -11.11
C CYS A 58 -11.55 2.44 -10.75
N VAL A 59 -11.05 3.35 -11.59
CA VAL A 59 -11.26 4.79 -11.42
C VAL A 59 -12.76 5.11 -11.54
N GLN A 60 -13.47 4.52 -12.50
CA GLN A 60 -14.92 4.71 -12.60
C GLN A 60 -15.65 4.25 -11.33
N ALA A 61 -15.30 3.08 -10.79
CA ALA A 61 -15.89 2.59 -9.55
C ALA A 61 -15.63 3.53 -8.36
N LEU A 62 -14.47 4.19 -8.32
CA LEU A 62 -14.15 5.21 -7.32
C LEU A 62 -15.04 6.45 -7.46
N ILE A 63 -15.27 6.94 -8.69
CA ILE A 63 -16.16 8.08 -8.94
C ILE A 63 -17.61 7.74 -8.57
N ASP A 64 -18.08 6.55 -8.96
CA ASP A 64 -19.44 6.09 -8.67
C ASP A 64 -19.69 5.97 -7.16
N ALA A 65 -18.66 5.58 -6.39
CA ALA A 65 -18.70 5.52 -4.94
C ALA A 65 -18.53 6.89 -4.25
N ASN A 66 -17.93 7.88 -4.92
CA ASN A 66 -17.67 9.21 -4.37
C ASN A 66 -17.84 10.31 -5.42
N GLY A 67 -19.08 10.80 -5.57
CA GLY A 67 -19.47 11.76 -6.61
C GLY A 67 -18.80 13.14 -6.57
N ALA A 68 -17.98 13.43 -5.55
CA ALA A 68 -17.20 14.67 -5.50
C ALA A 68 -15.86 14.59 -6.27
N LEU A 69 -15.44 13.39 -6.67
CA LEU A 69 -14.19 13.17 -7.40
C LEU A 69 -14.36 13.39 -8.90
N SER A 70 -13.28 13.75 -9.58
CA SER A 70 -13.23 13.88 -11.04
C SER A 70 -12.50 12.69 -11.65
N PHE A 71 -13.10 12.08 -12.67
CA PHE A 71 -12.51 10.93 -13.36
C PHE A 71 -11.10 11.24 -13.91
N ASP A 72 -10.91 12.40 -14.52
CA ASP A 72 -9.62 12.79 -15.11
C ASP A 72 -8.55 13.00 -14.03
N ASN A 73 -8.93 13.66 -12.92
CA ASN A 73 -8.01 13.88 -11.80
C ASN A 73 -7.62 12.55 -11.14
N GLU A 74 -8.58 11.66 -10.91
CA GLU A 74 -8.31 10.36 -10.29
C GLU A 74 -7.55 9.40 -11.22
N THR A 75 -7.68 9.55 -12.53
CA THR A 75 -6.85 8.84 -13.50
C THR A 75 -5.38 9.28 -13.38
N VAL A 76 -5.12 10.58 -13.22
CA VAL A 76 -3.75 11.09 -12.96
C VAL A 76 -3.24 10.65 -11.58
N ASN A 77 -4.07 10.73 -10.54
CA ASN A 77 -3.70 10.25 -9.20
C ASN A 77 -3.35 8.76 -9.22
N TRP A 78 -4.12 7.94 -9.93
CA TRP A 78 -3.84 6.51 -10.04
C TRP A 78 -2.46 6.22 -10.64
N GLN A 79 -2.03 6.98 -11.65
CA GLN A 79 -0.69 6.81 -12.23
C GLN A 79 0.42 7.07 -11.18
N LEU A 80 0.23 8.04 -10.29
CA LEU A 80 1.16 8.29 -9.19
C LEU A 80 1.10 7.16 -8.14
N VAL A 81 -0.09 6.68 -7.81
CA VAL A 81 -0.28 5.55 -6.88
C VAL A 81 0.41 4.29 -7.41
N GLU A 82 0.30 4.00 -8.71
CA GLU A 82 0.97 2.87 -9.36
C GLU A 82 2.49 2.94 -9.19
N VAL A 83 3.07 4.13 -9.37
CA VAL A 83 4.51 4.38 -9.13
C VAL A 83 4.89 4.13 -7.67
N LEU A 84 4.05 4.53 -6.71
CA LEU A 84 4.30 4.35 -5.27
C LEU A 84 4.14 2.90 -4.81
N MET A 85 3.22 2.14 -5.42
CA MET A 85 2.99 0.72 -5.14
C MET A 85 4.04 -0.20 -5.78
N SER A 86 4.76 0.29 -6.80
CA SER A 86 5.80 -0.48 -7.50
C SER A 86 7.16 -0.32 -6.83
N ASP A 87 7.56 -1.35 -6.08
CA ASP A 87 8.91 -1.50 -5.54
C ASP A 87 9.47 -2.89 -5.85
N LYS A 88 10.71 -3.15 -5.44
CA LYS A 88 11.36 -4.44 -5.71
C LYS A 88 10.56 -5.61 -5.11
N SER A 89 10.08 -5.47 -3.89
CA SER A 89 9.38 -6.53 -3.16
C SER A 89 8.00 -6.80 -3.77
N SER A 90 7.29 -5.76 -4.21
CA SER A 90 5.99 -5.91 -4.87
C SER A 90 6.09 -6.53 -6.27
N ARG A 91 7.20 -6.28 -6.99
CA ARG A 91 7.48 -6.89 -8.31
C ARG A 91 8.05 -8.31 -8.24
N GLU A 92 8.90 -8.61 -7.27
CA GLU A 92 9.62 -9.90 -7.20
C GLU A 92 8.92 -10.92 -6.29
N VAL A 93 8.22 -10.47 -5.24
CA VAL A 93 7.68 -11.35 -4.20
C VAL A 93 6.16 -11.41 -4.22
N ALA A 94 5.46 -10.32 -3.92
CA ALA A 94 4.00 -10.25 -3.99
C ALA A 94 3.49 -8.80 -3.94
N LEU A 95 2.45 -8.47 -4.70
CA LEU A 95 1.76 -7.18 -4.60
C LEU A 95 1.17 -7.00 -3.20
N GLY A 96 1.55 -5.91 -2.52
CA GLY A 96 1.11 -5.61 -1.14
C GLY A 96 1.97 -6.24 -0.05
N ILE A 97 3.12 -6.82 -0.38
CA ILE A 97 4.01 -7.41 0.62
C ILE A 97 4.69 -6.37 1.52
N HIS A 98 4.76 -6.68 2.81
CA HIS A 98 5.62 -5.97 3.74
C HIS A 98 7.04 -6.59 3.74
N ASP A 99 8.03 -5.78 3.42
CA ASP A 99 9.45 -6.10 3.49
C ASP A 99 9.99 -5.88 4.91
N ASP A 100 10.81 -6.82 5.37
CA ASP A 100 11.30 -6.87 6.74
C ASP A 100 12.22 -5.70 7.08
N ALA A 101 13.12 -5.35 6.16
CA ALA A 101 14.06 -4.26 6.35
C ALA A 101 13.34 -2.91 6.29
N ARG A 102 12.35 -2.77 5.39
CA ARG A 102 11.52 -1.58 5.30
C ARG A 102 10.65 -1.38 6.55
N MET A 103 9.94 -2.41 7.01
CA MET A 103 9.17 -2.32 8.26
C MET A 103 10.05 -1.95 9.46
N LYS A 104 11.28 -2.47 9.52
CA LYS A 104 12.25 -2.08 10.55
C LYS A 104 12.65 -0.60 10.42
N ALA A 105 12.98 -0.13 9.23
CA ALA A 105 13.33 1.27 8.98
C ALA A 105 12.18 2.22 9.35
N ASP A 106 10.94 1.84 9.06
CA ASP A 106 9.74 2.60 9.40
C ASP A 106 9.55 2.72 10.91
N TYR A 107 9.72 1.61 11.62
CA TYR A 107 9.67 1.58 13.07
C TYR A 107 10.75 2.48 13.68
N GLU A 108 11.97 2.46 13.15
CA GLU A 108 13.08 3.31 13.61
C GLU A 108 12.80 4.78 13.36
N LEU A 109 12.27 5.13 12.18
CA LEU A 109 11.83 6.48 11.85
C LEU A 109 10.79 7.00 12.86
N VAL A 110 9.74 6.22 13.13
CA VAL A 110 8.68 6.63 14.08
C VAL A 110 9.25 6.74 15.50
N ARG A 111 10.06 5.77 15.94
CA ARG A 111 10.70 5.79 17.26
C ARG A 111 11.55 7.05 17.44
N ASP A 112 12.37 7.39 16.46
CA ASP A 112 13.40 8.43 16.58
C ASP A 112 12.83 9.85 16.44
N TYR A 113 11.78 10.03 15.62
CA TYR A 113 11.27 11.36 15.28
C TYR A 113 9.85 11.67 15.79
N VAL A 114 9.02 10.67 16.09
CA VAL A 114 7.66 10.85 16.62
C VAL A 114 7.59 10.46 18.09
N GLY A 115 8.29 9.39 18.47
CA GLY A 115 8.29 8.81 19.80
C GLY A 115 7.30 7.65 19.94
N ILE A 116 7.69 6.65 20.73
CA ILE A 116 6.87 5.50 21.11
C ILE A 116 6.98 5.28 22.62
N ASP A 117 5.89 4.90 23.28
CA ASP A 117 5.87 4.74 24.74
C ASP A 117 6.86 3.67 25.22
N LYS A 118 6.91 2.53 24.52
CA LYS A 118 7.79 1.40 24.81
C LYS A 118 8.27 0.75 23.51
N PRO A 119 9.55 0.38 23.40
CA PRO A 119 10.04 -0.40 22.29
C PRO A 119 9.30 -1.75 22.18
N PHE A 120 9.11 -2.23 20.95
CA PHE A 120 8.47 -3.50 20.66
C PHE A 120 9.12 -4.12 19.42
N ASP A 121 8.95 -5.43 19.25
CA ASP A 121 9.37 -6.10 18.02
C ASP A 121 8.38 -5.77 16.89
N VAL A 122 8.84 -5.02 15.89
CA VAL A 122 8.02 -4.66 14.72
C VAL A 122 7.51 -5.89 13.97
N LYS A 123 8.17 -7.05 14.08
CA LYS A 123 7.64 -8.29 13.48
C LYS A 123 6.32 -8.75 14.06
N SER A 124 5.96 -8.29 15.26
CA SER A 124 4.68 -8.60 15.87
C SER A 124 3.51 -7.79 15.29
N THR A 125 3.76 -6.76 14.47
CA THR A 125 2.72 -5.83 14.01
C THR A 125 2.18 -6.08 12.62
N TYR A 126 2.77 -7.01 11.86
CA TYR A 126 2.32 -7.34 10.51
C TYR A 126 2.47 -8.83 10.18
N THR A 127 1.71 -9.28 9.19
CA THR A 127 1.79 -10.64 8.64
C THR A 127 1.61 -10.59 7.14
N ASN A 128 2.37 -11.42 6.42
CA ASN A 128 2.23 -11.64 4.99
C ASN A 128 1.55 -13.00 4.67
N GLU A 129 1.01 -13.70 5.68
CA GLU A 129 0.52 -15.08 5.55
C GLU A 129 -0.64 -15.25 4.55
N PHE A 130 -1.42 -14.18 4.34
CA PHE A 130 -2.64 -14.20 3.53
C PHE A 130 -2.43 -13.77 2.07
N LEU A 131 -1.23 -13.29 1.71
CA LEU A 131 -0.94 -12.84 0.35
C LEU A 131 -0.76 -14.02 -0.59
N ASP A 132 -1.31 -13.90 -1.81
CA ASP A 132 -0.96 -14.78 -2.91
C ASP A 132 0.34 -14.28 -3.56
N ARG A 133 1.41 -15.07 -3.45
CA ARG A 133 2.75 -14.73 -3.97
C ARG A 133 2.90 -14.89 -5.49
N SER A 134 1.88 -15.42 -6.15
CA SER A 134 1.82 -15.44 -7.62
C SER A 134 1.36 -14.09 -8.20
N ILE A 135 0.70 -13.25 -7.39
CA ILE A 135 0.22 -11.93 -7.81
C ILE A 135 1.30 -10.90 -7.47
N ARG A 136 1.86 -10.28 -8.50
CA ARG A 136 2.96 -9.32 -8.39
C ARG A 136 2.64 -8.05 -9.18
N MET A 137 3.31 -6.97 -8.81
CA MET A 137 3.27 -5.74 -9.59
C MET A 137 3.93 -5.98 -10.95
N THR A 138 3.28 -5.58 -12.04
CA THR A 138 3.72 -5.87 -13.42
C THR A 138 4.50 -4.74 -14.07
N LYS A 139 4.52 -3.56 -13.46
CA LYS A 139 5.20 -2.35 -13.90
C LYS A 139 5.98 -1.77 -12.74
#